data_AF-A0A931UTY0-F1
#
_entry.id   AF-A0A931UTY0-F1
#
_cell.length_a   1.000
_cell.length_b   1.000
_cell.length_c   1.000
_cell.angle_alpha   90.00
_cell.angle_beta   90.00
_cell.angle_gamma   90.00
#
_symmetry.space_group_name_H-M   'P 1'
#
loop_
_entity.id
_entity.type
_entity.pdbx_description
1 polymer ?
#
loop_
_entity_poly.entity_id
_entity_poly.type
_entity_poly.pdbx_seq_one_letter_code
_entity_poly.pdbx_strand_id
1 'polypeptide(L)'
;MQKEELVTAMKRIVALTREQKWDEAYARYHELVARPDFTELKAEDQRKVLEMMVLQNTKQLPNKLSQIILDAHRAALPALTELVSVHGEPSDHELLGLAHQRLGNEEAASNIYKAGLAIERQRNAASDLCGRLMNRMAAL
;
A
#
# COMPACT_ATOMS: atom_id res chain seq x y z
N MET A 1 15.84 3.09 11.01
CA MET A 1 15.34 1.84 11.64
C MET A 1 16.25 0.69 11.26
N GLN A 2 16.53 -0.25 12.18
CA GLN A 2 17.28 -1.46 11.84
C GLN A 2 16.37 -2.55 11.27
N LYS A 3 16.91 -3.41 10.40
CA LYS A 3 16.13 -4.51 9.79
C LYS A 3 15.51 -5.47 10.81
N GLU A 4 16.20 -5.74 11.91
CA GLU A 4 15.69 -6.60 12.99
C GLU A 4 14.48 -5.98 13.71
N GLU A 5 14.50 -4.66 13.89
CA GLU A 5 13.40 -3.89 14.46
C GLU A 5 12.18 -3.97 13.53
N LEU A 6 12.39 -3.80 12.22
CA LEU A 6 11.33 -3.93 11.21
C LEU A 6 10.70 -5.33 11.25
N VAL A 7 11.51 -6.38 11.25
CA VAL A 7 11.01 -7.77 11.30
C VAL A 7 10.22 -8.02 12.58
N THR A 8 10.67 -7.47 13.70
CA THR A 8 9.97 -7.59 14.99
C THR A 8 8.62 -6.86 14.97
N ALA A 9 8.58 -5.64 14.43
CA ALA A 9 7.34 -4.89 14.25
C ALA A 9 6.35 -5.66 13.34
N MET A 10 6.84 -6.18 12.20
CA MET A 10 6.01 -6.92 11.27
C MET A 10 5.45 -8.22 11.86
N LYS A 11 6.22 -8.95 12.66
CA LYS A 11 5.71 -10.15 13.35
C LYS A 11 4.54 -9.83 14.27
N ARG A 12 4.61 -8.71 15.00
CA ARG A 12 3.51 -8.25 15.88
C ARG A 12 2.28 -7.90 15.07
N ILE A 13 2.45 -7.17 13.97
CA ILE A 13 1.36 -6.82 13.07
C ILE A 13 0.70 -8.08 12.50
N VAL A 14 1.48 -9.04 12.02
CA VAL A 14 0.95 -10.31 11.48
C VAL A 14 0.21 -11.14 12.53
N ALA A 15 0.63 -11.09 13.80
CA ALA A 15 -0.13 -11.74 14.88
C ALA A 15 -1.51 -11.08 15.06
N LEU A 16 -1.57 -9.74 15.08
CA LEU A 16 -2.82 -9.00 15.20
C LEU A 16 -3.76 -9.21 14.01
N THR A 17 -3.24 -9.26 12.78
CA THR A 17 -4.06 -9.52 11.59
C THR A 17 -4.62 -10.94 11.57
N ARG A 18 -3.88 -11.94 12.07
CA ARG A 18 -4.39 -13.31 12.24
C ARG A 18 -5.51 -13.40 13.26
N GLU A 19 -5.45 -12.58 14.30
CA GLU A 19 -6.52 -12.45 15.30
C GLU A 19 -7.66 -11.52 14.85
N GLN A 20 -7.61 -11.00 13.61
CA GLN A 20 -8.58 -10.04 13.05
C GLN A 20 -8.72 -8.74 13.87
N LYS A 21 -7.68 -8.40 14.66
CA LYS A 21 -7.58 -7.14 15.41
C LYS A 21 -7.12 -6.02 14.49
N TRP A 22 -7.99 -5.67 13.53
CA TRP A 22 -7.64 -4.75 12.43
C TRP A 22 -7.23 -3.37 12.94
N ASP A 23 -7.97 -2.78 13.87
CA ASP A 23 -7.64 -1.45 14.40
C ASP A 23 -6.26 -1.44 15.07
N GLU A 24 -5.96 -2.45 15.89
CA GLU A 24 -4.65 -2.58 16.53
C GLU A 24 -3.53 -2.80 15.50
N ALA A 25 -3.77 -3.66 14.50
CA ALA A 25 -2.80 -3.91 13.43
C ALA A 25 -2.51 -2.64 12.62
N TYR A 26 -3.54 -1.87 12.27
CA TYR A 26 -3.39 -0.63 11.50
C TYR A 26 -2.84 0.53 12.32
N ALA A 27 -3.09 0.58 13.63
CA ALA A 27 -2.39 1.51 14.51
C ALA A 27 -0.88 1.25 14.47
N ARG A 28 -0.45 -0.01 14.46
CA ARG A 28 0.96 -0.38 14.32
C ARG A 28 1.53 -0.10 12.93
N TYR A 29 0.76 -0.33 11.86
CA TYR A 29 1.18 0.11 10.53
C TYR A 29 1.38 1.63 10.48
N HIS A 30 0.43 2.41 11.02
CA HIS A 30 0.52 3.87 11.11
C HIS A 30 1.80 4.29 11.84
N GLU A 31 2.04 3.77 13.05
CA GLU A 31 3.27 4.04 13.81
C GLU A 31 4.53 3.68 13.01
N LEU A 32 4.52 2.57 12.27
CA LEU A 32 5.67 2.11 11.51
C LEU A 32 5.98 3.02 10.31
N VAL A 33 4.97 3.32 9.48
CA VAL A 33 5.16 4.10 8.24
C VAL A 33 5.29 5.60 8.48
N ALA A 34 4.80 6.10 9.61
CA ALA A 34 4.93 7.51 9.99
C ALA A 34 6.33 7.85 10.53
N ARG A 35 7.20 6.86 10.78
CA ARG A 35 8.55 7.14 11.25
C ARG A 35 9.41 7.72 10.11
N PRO A 36 10.19 8.78 10.37
CA PRO A 36 11.10 9.35 9.36
C PRO A 36 12.12 8.34 8.83
N ASP A 37 12.52 7.38 9.66
CA ASP A 37 13.53 6.38 9.32
C ASP A 37 12.96 5.17 8.54
N PHE A 38 11.66 5.21 8.20
CA PHE A 38 11.02 4.21 7.34
C PHE A 38 11.38 4.43 5.87
N THR A 39 11.40 5.67 5.39
CA THR A 39 11.75 6.00 4.00
C THR A 39 13.24 5.80 3.71
N GLU A 40 14.08 5.73 4.75
CA GLU A 40 15.50 5.36 4.66
C GLU A 40 15.73 3.85 4.48
N LEU A 41 14.70 3.01 4.68
CA LEU A 41 14.81 1.58 4.43
C LEU A 41 15.02 1.29 2.95
N LYS A 42 15.51 0.09 2.63
CA LYS A 42 15.56 -0.37 1.23
C LYS A 42 14.14 -0.38 0.64
N ALA A 43 14.01 0.04 -0.61
CA ALA A 43 12.72 0.06 -1.31
C ALA A 43 11.99 -1.29 -1.26
N GLU A 44 12.71 -2.41 -1.35
CA GLU A 44 12.14 -3.75 -1.22
C GLU A 44 11.50 -4.02 0.16
N ASP A 45 12.11 -3.51 1.23
CA ASP A 45 11.60 -3.68 2.59
C ASP A 45 10.37 -2.76 2.80
N GLN A 46 10.43 -1.52 2.30
CA GLN A 46 9.28 -0.60 2.30
C GLN A 46 8.08 -1.20 1.54
N ARG A 47 8.32 -1.68 0.32
CA ARG A 47 7.30 -2.32 -0.53
C ARG A 47 6.61 -3.46 0.17
N LYS A 48 7.34 -4.37 0.82
CA LYS A 48 6.74 -5.51 1.53
C LYS A 48 5.78 -5.06 2.64
N VAL A 49 6.16 -4.05 3.41
CA VAL A 49 5.30 -3.49 4.48
C VAL A 49 4.05 -2.89 3.88
N LEU A 50 4.23 -2.03 2.87
CA LEU A 50 3.14 -1.31 2.22
C LEU A 50 2.21 -2.27 1.48
N GLU A 51 2.73 -3.31 0.81
CA GLU A 51 1.96 -4.36 0.15
C GLU A 51 1.11 -5.14 1.15
N MET A 52 1.68 -5.56 2.28
CA MET A 52 0.89 -6.22 3.34
C MET A 52 -0.23 -5.33 3.83
N MET A 53 0.04 -4.04 4.03
CA MET A 53 -0.92 -3.06 4.50
C MET A 53 -2.04 -2.79 3.48
N VAL A 54 -1.73 -2.46 2.22
CA VAL A 54 -2.71 -1.93 1.26
C VAL A 54 -3.28 -2.97 0.30
N LEU A 55 -2.57 -4.08 0.09
CA LEU A 55 -2.98 -5.11 -0.88
C LEU A 55 -3.44 -6.40 -0.20
N GLN A 56 -2.64 -6.96 0.71
CA GLN A 56 -2.88 -8.32 1.21
C GLN A 56 -3.96 -8.35 2.29
N ASN A 57 -3.86 -7.47 3.30
CA ASN A 57 -4.81 -7.46 4.42
C ASN A 57 -6.17 -6.86 4.04
N THR A 58 -6.26 -6.10 2.95
CA THR A 58 -7.47 -5.33 2.63
C THR A 58 -8.66 -6.16 2.16
N LYS A 59 -8.45 -7.40 1.72
CA LYS A 59 -9.53 -8.33 1.34
C LYS A 59 -10.37 -8.81 2.53
N GLN A 60 -9.81 -8.73 3.74
CA GLN A 60 -10.44 -9.22 4.97
C GLN A 60 -10.95 -8.08 5.86
N LEU A 61 -10.75 -6.84 5.43
CA LEU A 61 -11.25 -5.67 6.15
C LEU A 61 -12.79 -5.59 6.07
N PRO A 62 -13.45 -5.06 7.12
CA PRO A 62 -14.87 -4.76 7.06
C PRO A 62 -15.18 -3.71 5.99
N ASN A 63 -16.40 -3.72 5.45
CA ASN A 63 -16.85 -2.75 4.44
C ASN A 63 -16.76 -1.30 4.92
N LYS A 64 -17.02 -1.06 6.22
CA LYS A 64 -16.86 0.24 6.84
C LYS A 64 -15.54 0.26 7.62
N LEU A 65 -14.59 1.04 7.12
CA LEU A 65 -13.29 1.22 7.76
C LEU A 65 -13.42 2.13 8.98
N SER A 66 -12.66 1.81 10.04
CA SER A 66 -12.50 2.68 11.18
C SER A 66 -11.59 3.87 10.84
N GLN A 67 -11.64 4.93 11.65
CA GLN A 67 -10.77 6.08 11.47
C GLN A 67 -9.28 5.71 11.57
N ILE A 68 -8.93 4.74 12.44
CA ILE A 68 -7.55 4.27 12.63
C ILE A 68 -7.00 3.68 11.33
N ILE A 69 -7.81 2.90 10.61
CA ILE A 69 -7.41 2.29 9.33
C ILE A 69 -7.23 3.37 8.26
N LEU A 70 -8.15 4.35 8.20
CA LEU A 70 -8.05 5.47 7.28
C LEU A 70 -6.81 6.34 7.55
N ASP A 71 -6.50 6.61 8.83
CA ASP A 71 -5.33 7.39 9.22
C ASP A 71 -4.03 6.67 8.87
N ALA A 72 -3.98 5.34 9.05
CA ALA A 72 -2.86 4.53 8.60
C ALA A 72 -2.66 4.64 7.08
N HIS A 73 -3.72 4.48 6.28
CA HIS A 73 -3.63 4.66 4.82
C HIS A 73 -3.14 6.05 4.43
N ARG A 74 -3.56 7.09 5.15
CA ARG A 74 -3.08 8.46 4.93
C ARG A 74 -1.60 8.60 5.27
N ALA A 75 -1.15 8.00 6.38
CA ALA A 75 0.26 8.01 6.78
C ALA A 75 1.18 7.24 5.82
N ALA A 76 0.66 6.27 5.07
CA ALA A 76 1.41 5.55 4.05
C ALA A 76 1.61 6.34 2.74
N LEU A 77 0.81 7.37 2.47
CA LEU A 77 0.85 8.12 1.21
C LEU A 77 2.23 8.73 0.89
N PRO A 78 2.96 9.36 1.83
CA PRO A 78 4.27 9.92 1.53
C PRO A 78 5.27 8.86 1.05
N ALA A 79 5.37 7.72 1.73
CA ALA A 79 6.29 6.64 1.35
C ALA A 79 5.90 6.02 0.00
N LEU A 80 4.60 5.81 -0.25
CA LEU A 80 4.11 5.32 -1.55
C LEU A 80 4.37 6.31 -2.69
N THR A 81 4.21 7.60 -2.43
CA THR A 81 4.48 8.67 -3.41
C THR A 81 5.97 8.72 -3.72
N GLU A 82 6.84 8.57 -2.72
CA GLU A 82 8.28 8.52 -2.91
C GLU A 82 8.71 7.30 -3.73
N LEU A 83 8.17 6.10 -3.45
CA LEU A 83 8.44 4.90 -4.27
C LEU A 83 8.06 5.11 -5.74
N VAL A 84 6.88 5.65 -6.00
CA VAL A 84 6.44 5.99 -7.36
C VAL A 84 7.36 7.03 -8.01
N SER A 85 7.75 8.07 -7.27
CA SER A 85 8.56 9.17 -7.80
C SER A 85 10.01 8.75 -8.09
N VAL A 86 10.59 7.89 -7.25
CA VAL A 86 12.00 7.48 -7.35
C VAL A 86 12.18 6.27 -8.28
N HIS A 87 11.28 5.29 -8.21
CA HIS A 87 11.43 4.03 -8.95
C HIS A 87 10.47 3.91 -10.14
N GLY A 88 9.29 4.50 -10.07
CA GLY A 88 8.33 4.51 -11.18
C GLY A 88 7.79 3.12 -11.56
N GLU A 89 7.90 2.11 -10.69
CA GLU A 89 7.46 0.76 -11.03
C GLU A 89 5.93 0.69 -11.11
N PRO A 90 5.35 -0.09 -12.04
CA PRO A 90 3.90 -0.26 -12.13
C PRO A 90 3.26 -0.84 -10.86
N SER A 91 3.99 -1.68 -10.12
CA SER A 91 3.53 -2.19 -8.82
C SER A 91 3.45 -1.10 -7.76
N ASP A 92 4.35 -0.11 -7.79
CA ASP A 92 4.31 1.00 -6.83
C ASP A 92 3.08 1.89 -7.09
N HIS A 93 2.73 2.09 -8.36
CA HIS A 93 1.47 2.74 -8.76
C HIS A 93 0.24 1.94 -8.31
N GLU A 94 0.26 0.61 -8.40
CA GLU A 94 -0.82 -0.26 -7.89
C GLU A 94 -1.04 -0.03 -6.39
N LEU A 95 0.03 0.04 -5.59
CA LEU A 95 -0.04 0.26 -4.15
C LEU A 95 -0.51 1.68 -3.80
N LEU A 96 0.02 2.71 -4.47
CA LEU A 96 -0.38 4.10 -4.24
C LEU A 96 -1.85 4.32 -4.61
N GLY A 97 -2.30 3.82 -5.76
CA GLY A 97 -3.69 3.93 -6.19
C GLY A 97 -4.65 3.23 -5.22
N LEU A 98 -4.26 2.08 -4.66
CA LEU A 98 -5.05 1.38 -3.65
C LEU A 98 -5.21 2.21 -2.37
N ALA A 99 -4.14 2.87 -1.91
CA ALA A 99 -4.22 3.74 -0.74
C ALA A 99 -5.17 4.94 -0.99
N HIS A 100 -5.09 5.57 -2.16
CA HIS A 100 -6.02 6.65 -2.54
C HIS A 100 -7.47 6.17 -2.63
N GLN A 101 -7.72 5.02 -3.25
CA GLN A 101 -9.05 4.42 -3.35
C GLN A 101 -9.65 4.16 -1.96
N ARG A 102 -8.86 3.66 -1.02
CA ARG A 102 -9.31 3.42 0.37
C ARG A 102 -9.68 4.69 1.12
N LEU A 103 -9.08 5.81 0.75
CA LEU A 103 -9.38 7.13 1.30
C LEU A 103 -10.54 7.84 0.59
N GLY A 104 -11.14 7.21 -0.43
CA GLY A 104 -12.20 7.82 -1.26
C GLY A 104 -11.68 8.82 -2.29
N ASN A 105 -10.36 8.87 -2.52
CA ASN A 105 -9.74 9.75 -3.50
C ASN A 105 -9.76 9.11 -4.90
N GLU A 106 -10.96 8.84 -5.43
CA GLU A 106 -11.17 8.05 -6.65
C GLU A 106 -10.51 8.65 -7.89
N GLU A 107 -10.58 9.97 -8.08
CA GLU A 107 -9.94 10.64 -9.22
C GLU A 107 -8.42 10.46 -9.20
N ALA A 108 -7.80 10.65 -8.03
CA ALA A 108 -6.38 10.44 -7.85
C ALA A 108 -6.01 8.97 -8.10
N ALA A 109 -6.77 8.03 -7.51
CA ALA A 109 -6.55 6.60 -7.71
C ALA A 109 -6.64 6.22 -9.20
N SER A 110 -7.64 6.72 -9.93
CA SER A 110 -7.82 6.48 -11.36
C SER A 110 -6.61 6.96 -12.16
N ASN A 111 -6.13 8.18 -11.89
CA ASN A 111 -4.97 8.75 -12.58
C ASN A 111 -3.68 7.98 -12.29
N ILE A 112 -3.48 7.56 -11.04
CA ILE A 112 -2.33 6.75 -10.63
C ILE A 112 -2.35 5.37 -11.31
N TYR A 113 -3.51 4.69 -11.33
CA TYR A 113 -3.63 3.40 -12.02
C TYR A 113 -3.39 3.51 -13.53
N LYS A 114 -3.88 4.58 -14.18
CA LYS A 114 -3.62 4.84 -15.61
C LYS A 114 -2.13 5.01 -15.89
N ALA A 115 -1.40 5.74 -15.04
CA ALA A 115 0.03 5.92 -15.17
C ALA A 115 0.78 4.58 -15.06
N GLY A 116 0.49 3.78 -14.03
CA GLY A 116 1.07 2.44 -13.88
C GLY A 116 0.74 1.50 -15.06
N LEU A 117 -0.50 1.56 -15.56
CA LEU A 117 -0.95 0.74 -16.69
C LEU A 117 -0.24 1.12 -17.99
N ALA A 118 0.02 2.41 -18.22
CA ALA A 118 0.75 2.86 -19.39
C ALA A 118 2.18 2.30 -19.41
N ILE A 119 2.87 2.32 -18.27
CA ILE A 119 4.22 1.78 -18.11
C ILE A 119 4.21 0.26 -18.30
N GLU A 120 3.32 -0.45 -17.60
CA GLU A 120 3.26 -1.91 -17.69
C GLU A 120 2.87 -2.40 -19.08
N ARG A 121 1.99 -1.70 -19.81
CA ARG A 121 1.64 -2.07 -21.18
C ARG A 121 2.81 -1.94 -22.15
N GLN A 122 3.65 -0.92 -21.98
CA GLN A 122 4.88 -0.76 -22.77
C GLN A 122 5.87 -1.89 -22.50
N ARG A 123 5.94 -2.35 -21.25
CA ARG A 123 6.82 -3.45 -20.82
C ARG A 123 6.29 -4.82 -21.27
N ASN A 124 5.03 -5.11 -20.97
CA ASN A 124 4.34 -6.35 -21.29
C ASN A 124 2.81 -6.14 -21.24
N ALA A 125 2.21 -5.87 -22.40
CA ALA A 125 0.76 -5.65 -22.53
C ALA A 125 -0.12 -6.84 -22.11
N ALA A 126 0.43 -8.06 -22.05
CA ALA A 126 -0.28 -9.27 -21.66
C ALA A 126 -0.06 -9.66 -20.18
N SER A 127 0.55 -8.79 -19.36
CA SER A 127 0.83 -9.13 -17.96
C SER A 127 -0.42 -9.13 -17.08
N ASP A 128 -0.40 -9.97 -16.04
CA ASP A 128 -1.46 -10.00 -15.03
C ASP A 128 -1.64 -8.64 -14.35
N LEU A 129 -0.57 -7.87 -14.20
CA LEU A 129 -0.62 -6.54 -13.58
C LEU A 129 -1.44 -5.56 -14.43
N CYS A 130 -1.36 -5.61 -15.77
CA CYS A 130 -2.25 -4.85 -16.63
C CYS A 130 -3.72 -5.17 -16.31
N GLY A 131 -4.07 -6.45 -16.24
CA GLY A 131 -5.42 -6.91 -15.89
C GLY A 131 -5.87 -6.41 -14.52
N ARG A 132 -4.99 -6.53 -13.52
CA ARG A 132 -5.24 -6.05 -12.16
C ARG A 132 -5.45 -4.54 -12.07
N LEU A 133 -4.69 -3.73 -12.80
CA LEU A 133 -4.84 -2.27 -12.83
C LEU A 133 -6.15 -1.85 -13.52
N MET A 134 -6.49 -2.48 -14.65
CA MET A 134 -7.77 -2.24 -15.33
C MET A 134 -8.97 -2.58 -14.44
N ASN A 135 -8.92 -3.73 -13.75
CA ASN A 135 -9.99 -4.15 -12.85
C ASN A 135 -10.17 -3.19 -11.67
N ARG A 136 -9.08 -2.62 -11.12
CA ARG A 136 -9.18 -1.63 -10.05
C ARG A 136 -9.78 -0.32 -10.53
N MET A 137 -9.40 0.16 -11.71
CA MET A 137 -10.01 1.35 -12.30
C MET A 137 -11.51 1.18 -12.54
N ALA A 138 -11.93 -0.01 -12.97
CA ALA A 138 -13.35 -0.31 -13.18
C ALA A 138 -14.16 -0.44 -11.89
N ALA A 139 -13.48 -0.57 -10.74
CA ALA A 139 -14.09 -0.72 -9.41
C ALA A 139 -13.98 0.56 -8.55
N LEU A 140 -13.54 1.67 -9.14
CA LEU A 140 -13.71 3.03 -8.60
C LEU A 140 -15.12 3.49 -8.94
#